data_AF-A0A1Q6DP25-F1
#
_entry.id   AF-A0A1Q6DP25-F1
#
_cell.length_a   1.000
_cell.length_b   1.000
_cell.length_c   1.000
_cell.angle_alpha   90.00
_cell.angle_beta   90.00
_cell.angle_gamma   90.00
#
_symmetry.space_group_name_H-M   'P 1'
#
loop_
_entity.id
_entity.type
_entity.pdbx_description
1 polymer ?
#
loop_
_entity_poly.entity_id
_entity_poly.type
_entity_poly.pdbx_seq_one_letter_code
_entity_poly.pdbx_strand_id
1 'polypeptide(L)'
;MADNSQSSARKWLKVSQLFKVLAKISSIMLVPYGFFIGFLGLAPHGDAPALYRELGVAIFALGIIYYFPNSQIATSGKKIFLYFGATISPIVFLFFAALKTIMIEDVWSFVASGGIVTFLIMVPVFSLAPLSLWAFIKGAGRHKIS
;
A
#
# COMPACT_ATOMS: atom_id res chain seq x y z
N MET A 1 8.19 26.82 -25.71
CA MET A 1 8.18 26.36 -24.29
C MET A 1 7.02 25.41 -23.93
N ALA A 2 5.96 25.27 -24.74
CA ALA A 2 4.82 24.37 -24.46
C ALA A 2 5.13 22.85 -24.57
N ASP A 3 6.12 22.47 -25.38
CA ASP A 3 6.44 21.06 -25.68
C ASP A 3 7.01 20.27 -24.47
N ASN A 4 7.81 20.94 -23.63
CA ASN A 4 8.39 20.33 -22.43
C ASN A 4 7.35 20.01 -21.34
N SER A 5 6.25 20.79 -21.27
CA SER A 5 5.16 20.62 -20.30
C SER A 5 4.37 19.33 -20.57
N GLN A 6 3.96 19.14 -21.81
CA GLN A 6 3.21 17.96 -22.23
C GLN A 6 4.05 16.67 -22.15
N SER A 7 5.33 16.75 -22.51
CA SER A 7 6.29 15.65 -22.34
C SER A 7 6.40 15.21 -20.88
N SER A 8 6.45 16.17 -19.94
CA SER A 8 6.54 15.88 -18.50
C SER A 8 5.25 15.27 -17.94
N ALA A 9 4.08 15.76 -18.35
CA ALA A 9 2.79 15.22 -17.90
C ALA A 9 2.60 13.74 -18.32
N ARG A 10 2.94 13.40 -19.56
CA ARG A 10 2.90 12.02 -20.07
C ARG A 10 3.83 11.09 -19.29
N LYS A 11 5.02 11.56 -18.89
CA LYS A 11 5.95 10.77 -18.06
C LYS A 11 5.31 10.38 -16.73
N TRP A 12 4.67 11.32 -16.02
CA TRP A 12 4.01 11.04 -14.74
C TRP A 12 2.82 10.08 -14.88
N LEU A 13 2.06 10.16 -15.98
CA LEU A 13 0.97 9.21 -16.26
C LEU A 13 1.51 7.79 -16.49
N LYS A 14 2.63 7.63 -17.21
CA LYS A 14 3.29 6.33 -17.37
C LYS A 14 3.80 5.77 -16.04
N VAL A 15 4.41 6.61 -15.20
CA VAL A 15 4.85 6.23 -13.85
C VAL A 15 3.67 5.78 -12.98
N SER A 16 2.55 6.53 -13.02
CA SER A 16 1.31 6.16 -12.35
C SER A 16 0.81 4.79 -12.79
N GLN A 17 0.80 4.52 -14.11
CA GLN A 17 0.37 3.24 -14.67
C GLN A 17 1.27 2.10 -14.20
N LEU A 18 2.59 2.29 -14.23
CA LEU A 18 3.56 1.31 -13.74
C LEU A 18 3.28 0.94 -12.27
N PHE A 19 3.19 1.94 -11.39
CA PHE A 19 2.89 1.70 -9.98
C PHE A 19 1.52 1.03 -9.78
N LYS A 20 0.53 1.34 -10.63
CA LYS A 20 -0.78 0.69 -10.55
C LYS A 20 -0.74 -0.78 -10.95
N VAL A 21 0.01 -1.11 -12.00
CA VAL A 21 0.22 -2.50 -12.43
C VAL A 21 0.93 -3.28 -11.34
N LEU A 22 2.01 -2.73 -10.79
CA LEU A 22 2.74 -3.36 -9.69
C LEU A 22 1.83 -3.58 -8.47
N ALA A 23 1.03 -2.57 -8.08
CA ALA A 23 0.06 -2.72 -7.01
C ALA A 23 -0.92 -3.87 -7.30
N LYS A 24 -1.51 -3.93 -8.50
CA LYS A 24 -2.43 -5.02 -8.88
C LYS A 24 -1.77 -6.40 -8.90
N ILE A 25 -0.48 -6.50 -9.25
CA ILE A 25 0.25 -7.76 -9.17
C ILE A 25 0.43 -8.14 -7.70
N SER A 26 0.82 -7.20 -6.83
CA SER A 26 0.93 -7.45 -5.40
C SER A 26 -0.40 -7.88 -4.78
N SER A 27 -1.54 -7.32 -5.22
CA SER A 27 -2.85 -7.69 -4.68
C SER A 27 -3.24 -9.14 -4.92
N ILE A 28 -2.73 -9.77 -5.99
CA ILE A 28 -2.94 -11.21 -6.25
C ILE A 28 -2.42 -12.05 -5.08
N MET A 29 -1.36 -11.60 -4.42
CA MET A 29 -0.78 -12.28 -3.25
C MET A 29 -1.40 -11.78 -1.94
N LEU A 30 -1.62 -10.47 -1.81
CA LEU A 30 -2.13 -9.86 -0.57
C LEU A 30 -3.57 -10.26 -0.26
N VAL A 31 -4.45 -10.37 -1.26
CA VAL A 31 -5.86 -10.72 -1.04
C VAL A 31 -6.00 -12.13 -0.45
N PRO A 32 -5.49 -13.21 -1.07
CA PRO A 32 -5.59 -14.54 -0.47
C PRO A 32 -4.85 -14.59 0.87
N TYR A 33 -3.64 -14.04 0.98
CA TYR A 33 -2.88 -14.04 2.23
C TYR A 33 -3.65 -13.36 3.38
N GLY A 34 -4.17 -12.16 3.13
CA GLY A 34 -4.98 -11.43 4.10
C GLY A 34 -6.30 -12.13 4.42
N PHE A 35 -6.89 -12.84 3.46
CA PHE A 35 -8.10 -13.65 3.70
C PHE A 35 -7.82 -14.82 4.65
N PHE A 36 -6.78 -15.62 4.37
CA PHE A 36 -6.40 -16.77 5.19
C PHE A 36 -6.00 -16.36 6.62
N ILE A 37 -5.17 -15.33 6.76
CA ILE A 37 -4.74 -14.89 8.09
C ILE A 37 -5.84 -14.11 8.81
N GLY A 38 -6.53 -13.20 8.11
CA GLY A 38 -7.45 -12.27 8.72
C GLY A 38 -8.80 -12.88 9.10
N PHE A 39 -9.40 -13.62 8.16
CA PHE A 39 -10.74 -14.17 8.34
C PHE A 39 -10.71 -15.62 8.82
N LEU A 40 -9.83 -16.44 8.26
CA LEU A 40 -9.73 -17.85 8.67
C LEU A 40 -8.83 -18.04 9.89
N GLY A 41 -8.01 -17.04 10.24
CA GLY A 41 -7.09 -17.14 11.37
C GLY A 41 -5.98 -18.17 11.15
N LEU A 42 -5.69 -18.55 9.90
CA LEU A 42 -4.73 -19.60 9.54
C LEU A 42 -3.39 -18.98 9.17
N ALA A 43 -2.42 -19.08 10.09
CA ALA A 43 -1.02 -18.77 9.83
C ALA A 43 -0.25 -20.04 9.42
N PRO A 44 0.94 -19.92 8.80
CA PRO A 44 1.76 -21.07 8.43
C PRO A 44 2.15 -21.99 9.61
N HIS A 45 1.99 -21.54 10.85
CA HIS A 45 2.37 -22.26 12.07
C HIS A 45 1.15 -22.65 12.93
N GLY A 46 -0.07 -22.54 12.38
CA GLY A 46 -1.32 -22.82 13.08
C GLY A 46 -2.17 -21.58 13.27
N ASP A 47 -2.82 -21.45 14.43
CA ASP A 47 -3.71 -20.32 14.71
C ASP A 47 -2.95 -18.99 14.78
N ALA A 48 -3.37 -18.04 13.95
CA ALA A 48 -2.86 -16.68 13.97
C ALA A 48 -3.32 -15.95 15.26
N PRO A 49 -2.42 -15.32 16.03
CA PRO A 49 -2.80 -14.47 17.15
C PRO A 49 -3.71 -13.32 16.69
N ALA A 50 -4.54 -12.80 17.60
CA ALA A 50 -5.54 -11.75 17.29
C ALA A 50 -4.95 -10.54 16.54
N LEU A 51 -3.77 -10.07 16.95
CA LEU A 51 -3.04 -8.98 16.28
C LEU A 51 -2.76 -9.26 14.79
N TYR A 52 -2.37 -10.49 14.45
CA TYR A 52 -2.09 -10.88 13.07
C TYR A 52 -3.37 -11.06 12.26
N ARG A 53 -4.47 -11.46 12.90
CA ARG A 53 -5.79 -11.51 12.25
C ARG A 53 -6.25 -10.10 11.84
N GLU A 54 -6.12 -9.12 12.74
CA GLU A 54 -6.43 -7.72 12.43
C GLU A 54 -5.56 -7.18 11.29
N LEU A 55 -4.25 -7.49 11.30
CA LEU A 55 -3.35 -7.16 10.20
C LEU A 55 -3.76 -7.85 8.88
N GLY A 56 -4.18 -9.12 8.94
CA GLY A 56 -4.66 -9.87 7.78
C GLY A 56 -5.88 -9.24 7.12
N VAL A 57 -6.86 -8.78 7.93
CA VAL A 57 -8.03 -8.06 7.43
C VAL A 57 -7.62 -6.73 6.77
N ALA A 58 -6.68 -6.01 7.36
CA ALA A 58 -6.15 -4.77 6.76
C ALA A 58 -5.44 -5.03 5.43
N ILE A 59 -4.63 -6.09 5.35
CA ILE A 59 -3.93 -6.51 4.13
C ILE A 59 -4.92 -6.94 3.04
N PHE A 60 -5.97 -7.67 3.41
CA PHE A 60 -7.05 -8.05 2.50
C PHE A 60 -7.75 -6.82 1.92
N ALA A 61 -8.17 -5.89 2.79
CA ALA A 61 -8.81 -4.65 2.37
C ALA A 61 -7.89 -3.82 1.45
N LEU A 62 -6.60 -3.72 1.78
CA LEU A 62 -5.60 -3.06 0.96
C LEU A 62 -5.49 -3.71 -0.44
N GLY A 63 -5.45 -5.04 -0.49
CA GLY A 63 -5.45 -5.80 -1.73
C GLY A 63 -6.66 -5.49 -2.62
N ILE A 64 -7.85 -5.36 -2.05
CA ILE A 64 -9.05 -4.93 -2.79
C ILE A 64 -8.91 -3.49 -3.27
N ILE A 65 -8.44 -2.59 -2.39
CA ILE A 65 -8.28 -1.16 -2.70
C ILE A 65 -7.35 -0.96 -3.92
N TYR A 66 -6.38 -1.85 -4.10
CA TYR A 66 -5.42 -1.78 -5.20
C TYR A 66 -6.05 -1.94 -6.58
N TYR A 67 -7.24 -2.54 -6.69
CA TYR A 67 -7.96 -2.67 -7.95
C TYR A 67 -8.66 -1.39 -8.42
N PHE A 68 -9.00 -0.46 -7.52
CA PHE A 68 -9.74 0.75 -7.90
C PHE A 68 -8.92 1.66 -8.81
N PRO A 69 -9.45 2.10 -9.97
CA PRO A 69 -8.69 2.93 -10.89
C PRO A 69 -8.48 4.35 -10.35
N ASN A 70 -7.29 4.91 -10.58
CA ASN A 70 -6.93 6.25 -10.09
C ASN A 70 -7.86 7.35 -10.62
N SER A 71 -8.42 7.18 -11.83
CA SER A 71 -9.37 8.11 -12.43
C SER A 71 -10.67 8.23 -11.63
N GLN A 72 -11.16 7.15 -11.01
CA GLN A 72 -12.36 7.19 -10.16
C GLN A 72 -12.07 7.84 -8.81
N ILE A 73 -10.88 7.61 -8.26
CA ILE A 73 -10.47 8.13 -6.95
C ILE A 73 -10.19 9.63 -7.03
N ALA A 74 -9.51 10.08 -8.09
CA ALA A 74 -9.12 11.48 -8.30
C ALA A 74 -10.31 12.43 -8.60
N THR A 75 -11.55 11.97 -8.53
CA THR A 75 -12.76 12.77 -8.79
C THR A 75 -13.10 13.76 -7.67
N SER A 76 -12.66 13.53 -6.43
CA SER A 76 -12.94 14.43 -5.30
C SER A 76 -11.87 14.36 -4.21
N GLY A 77 -11.66 15.48 -3.49
CA GLY A 77 -10.72 15.54 -2.37
C GLY A 77 -11.03 14.52 -1.25
N LYS A 78 -12.32 14.29 -0.97
CA LYS A 78 -12.76 13.29 0.03
C LYS A 78 -12.33 11.87 -0.35
N LYS A 79 -12.51 11.46 -1.61
CA LYS A 79 -12.08 10.13 -2.10
C LYS A 79 -10.56 9.99 -2.06
N ILE A 80 -9.83 11.04 -2.43
CA ILE A 80 -8.38 11.08 -2.33
C ILE A 80 -7.94 10.88 -0.87
N PHE A 81 -8.50 11.64 0.07
CA PHE A 81 -8.20 11.53 1.49
C PHE A 81 -8.49 10.14 2.05
N LEU A 82 -9.68 9.59 1.77
CA LEU A 82 -10.06 8.24 2.22
C LEU A 82 -9.13 7.16 1.65
N TYR A 83 -8.74 7.28 0.38
CA TYR A 83 -7.83 6.33 -0.26
C TYR A 83 -6.42 6.40 0.35
N PHE A 84 -5.88 7.60 0.57
CA PHE A 84 -4.59 7.76 1.26
C PHE A 84 -4.67 7.22 2.70
N GLY A 85 -5.73 7.54 3.45
CA GLY A 85 -5.92 7.02 4.80
C GLY A 85 -5.94 5.49 4.84
N ALA A 86 -6.71 4.85 3.96
CA ALA A 86 -6.83 3.40 3.91
C ALA A 86 -5.56 2.68 3.41
N THR A 87 -4.74 3.35 2.58
CA THR A 87 -3.48 2.77 2.08
C THR A 87 -2.27 3.02 2.99
N ILE A 88 -2.30 4.10 3.77
CA ILE A 88 -1.23 4.44 4.73
C ILE A 88 -1.46 3.75 6.08
N SER A 89 -2.71 3.51 6.50
CA SER A 89 -2.99 2.91 7.81
C SER A 89 -2.29 1.57 8.07
N PRO A 90 -2.15 0.64 7.09
CA PRO A 90 -1.40 -0.61 7.32
C PRO A 90 0.10 -0.36 7.52
N ILE A 91 0.68 0.67 6.88
CA ILE A 91 2.08 1.06 7.08
C ILE A 91 2.28 1.57 8.51
N VAL A 92 1.39 2.44 8.97
CA VAL A 92 1.43 2.98 10.34
C VAL A 92 1.28 1.87 11.37
N PHE A 93 0.34 0.94 11.15
CA PHE A 93 0.17 -0.23 12.01
C PHE A 93 1.43 -1.11 12.05
N LEU A 94 2.04 -1.38 10.89
CA LEU A 94 3.29 -2.13 10.80
C LEU A 94 4.39 -1.44 11.64
N PHE A 95 4.54 -0.12 11.51
CA PHE A 95 5.45 0.72 12.30
C PHE A 95 5.23 0.58 13.81
N PHE A 96 3.98 0.70 14.27
CA PHE A 96 3.67 0.52 15.69
C PHE A 96 3.94 -0.91 16.18
N ALA A 97 3.64 -1.93 15.36
CA ALA A 97 3.91 -3.32 15.69
C ALA A 97 5.42 -3.56 15.87
N ALA A 98 6.26 -3.10 14.95
CA ALA A 98 7.71 -3.22 15.10
C ALA A 98 8.23 -2.43 16.30
N LEU A 99 7.78 -1.19 16.48
CA LEU A 99 8.22 -0.38 17.61
C LEU A 99 7.87 -1.06 18.93
N LYS A 100 6.66 -1.63 19.04
CA LYS A 100 6.24 -2.40 20.20
C LYS A 100 7.14 -3.61 20.44
N THR A 101 7.45 -4.41 19.41
CA THR A 101 8.37 -5.55 19.53
C THR A 101 9.75 -5.09 20.00
N ILE A 102 10.31 -4.04 19.38
CA ILE A 102 11.63 -3.50 19.74
C ILE A 102 11.65 -3.01 21.19
N MET A 103 10.58 -2.35 21.66
CA MET A 103 10.52 -1.80 23.01
C MET A 103 10.29 -2.86 24.10
N ILE A 104 9.60 -3.96 23.79
CA ILE A 104 9.23 -5.00 24.78
C ILE A 104 10.23 -6.15 24.77
N GLU A 105 10.65 -6.62 23.59
CA GLU A 105 11.43 -7.84 23.42
C GLU A 105 12.88 -7.61 23.01
N ASP A 106 13.25 -6.36 22.70
CA ASP A 106 14.54 -5.90 22.14
C ASP A 106 14.66 -5.93 20.60
N VAL A 107 15.70 -5.24 20.10
CA VAL A 107 15.99 -5.13 18.67
C VAL A 107 16.38 -6.48 18.07
N TRP A 108 17.08 -7.34 18.82
CA TRP A 108 17.57 -8.62 18.32
C TRP A 108 16.42 -9.61 18.08
N SER A 109 15.41 -9.63 18.95
CA SER A 109 14.17 -10.40 18.75
C SER A 109 13.43 -9.96 17.47
N PHE A 110 13.35 -8.65 17.24
CA PHE A 110 12.75 -8.10 16.02
C PHE A 110 13.52 -8.50 14.74
N VAL A 111 14.86 -8.51 14.79
CA VAL A 111 15.67 -8.97 13.64
C VAL A 111 15.54 -10.48 13.44
N ALA A 112 15.61 -11.26 14.52
CA ALA A 112 15.55 -12.73 14.47
C ALA A 112 14.19 -13.24 13.95
N SER A 113 13.10 -12.55 14.26
CA SER A 113 11.76 -12.85 13.72
C SER A 113 11.55 -12.41 12.27
N GLY A 114 12.58 -11.85 11.62
CA GLY A 114 12.51 -11.38 10.24
C GLY A 114 11.84 -10.02 10.07
N GLY A 115 11.63 -9.28 11.16
CA GLY A 115 10.92 -7.99 11.15
C GLY A 115 11.49 -6.96 10.19
N ILE A 116 12.83 -6.87 10.07
CA ILE A 116 13.49 -5.99 9.07
C ILE A 116 13.09 -6.37 7.65
N VAL A 117 13.12 -7.67 7.33
CA VAL A 117 12.78 -8.17 5.99
C VAL A 117 11.30 -7.88 5.69
N THR A 118 10.41 -8.13 6.66
CA THR A 118 8.99 -7.78 6.53
C THR A 118 8.81 -6.29 6.26
N PHE A 119 9.51 -5.40 6.96
CA PHE A 119 9.46 -3.95 6.72
C PHE A 119 9.93 -3.57 5.32
N LEU A 120 11.10 -4.06 4.93
CA LEU A 120 11.71 -3.74 3.64
C LEU A 120 10.87 -4.20 2.46
N ILE A 121 10.06 -5.26 2.63
CA ILE A 121 9.17 -5.76 1.57
C ILE A 121 7.80 -5.08 1.64
N MET A 122 7.18 -5.02 2.82
CA MET A 122 5.80 -4.56 2.97
C MET A 122 5.66 -3.05 2.76
N VAL A 123 6.62 -2.23 3.22
CA VAL A 123 6.52 -0.76 3.08
C VAL A 123 6.51 -0.34 1.60
N PRO A 124 7.41 -0.81 0.73
CA PRO A 124 7.32 -0.53 -0.70
C PRO A 124 6.01 -1.00 -1.32
N VAL A 125 5.58 -2.23 -1.00
CA VAL A 125 4.34 -2.82 -1.53
C VAL A 125 3.12 -1.98 -1.15
N PHE A 126 3.02 -1.56 0.11
CA PHE A 126 1.94 -0.71 0.63
C PHE A 126 1.99 0.72 0.05
N SER A 127 3.17 1.17 -0.37
CA SER A 127 3.36 2.49 -0.96
C SER A 127 2.99 2.57 -2.45
N LEU A 128 2.90 1.44 -3.17
CA LEU A 128 2.63 1.43 -4.62
C LEU A 128 1.31 2.12 -4.99
N ALA A 129 0.24 1.85 -4.24
CA ALA A 129 -1.07 2.42 -4.47
C ALA A 129 -1.16 3.94 -4.24
N PRO A 130 -0.70 4.49 -3.10
CA PRO A 130 -0.70 5.94 -2.88
C PRO A 130 0.27 6.66 -3.84
N LEU A 131 1.43 6.07 -4.15
CA LEU A 131 2.37 6.62 -5.14
C LEU A 131 1.76 6.65 -6.55
N SER A 132 1.01 5.61 -6.92
CA SER A 132 0.28 5.56 -8.19
C SER A 132 -0.73 6.71 -8.30
N LEU A 133 -1.55 6.94 -7.26
CA LEU A 133 -2.51 8.04 -7.24
C LEU A 133 -1.83 9.41 -7.24
N TRP A 134 -0.76 9.58 -6.46
CA TRP A 134 0.01 10.83 -6.43
C TRP A 134 0.61 11.17 -7.80
N ALA A 135 1.23 10.19 -8.47
CA ALA A 135 1.77 10.36 -9.81
C ALA A 135 0.66 10.68 -10.82
N PHE A 136 -0.52 10.06 -10.68
CA PHE A 136 -1.68 10.35 -11.51
C PHE A 136 -2.13 11.80 -11.36
N ILE A 137 -2.32 12.28 -10.13
CA ILE A 137 -2.75 13.66 -9.83
C ILE A 137 -1.72 14.66 -10.38
N LYS A 138 -0.42 14.38 -10.20
CA LYS A 138 0.67 15.23 -10.71
C LYS A 138 0.69 15.28 -12.25
N GLY A 139 0.40 14.17 -12.93
CA GLY A 139 0.28 14.11 -14.38
C GLY A 139 -0.99 14.79 -14.92
N ALA A 140 -2.14 14.50 -14.31
CA ALA A 140 -3.44 15.01 -14.73
C ALA A 140 -3.62 16.51 -14.44
N GLY A 141 -3.10 17.01 -13.32
CA GLY A 141 -3.14 18.42 -12.97
C GLY A 141 -2.36 19.31 -13.95
N ARG A 142 -1.30 18.79 -14.59
CA ARG A 142 -0.54 19.50 -15.63
C ARG A 142 -1.24 19.54 -16.99
N HIS A 143 -2.19 18.64 -17.22
CA HIS A 143 -2.96 18.57 -18.47
C HIS A 143 -4.16 19.52 -18.51
N LYS A 144 -4.62 20.03 -17.35
CA LYS A 144 -5.74 20.99 -17.25
C LYS A 144 -5.31 22.47 -17.35
N ILE A 145 -4.01 22.75 -17.43
CA ILE A 145 -3.44 24.12 -17.43
C ILE A 145 -2.88 24.48 -18.82
N SER A 146 -2.99 23.60 -19.84
CA SER A 146 -2.58 23.85 -21.22
C SER A 146 -3.76 24.12 -22.14
#